data_AF-H2Y9J8-F1
#
_entry.id   AF-H2Y9J8-F1
#
_cell.length_a   1.000
_cell.length_b   1.000
_cell.length_c   1.000
_cell.angle_alpha   90.00
_cell.angle_beta   90.00
_cell.angle_gamma   90.00
#
_symmetry.space_group_name_H-M   'P 1'
#
loop_
_entity.id
_entity.type
_entity.pdbx_description
1 polymer ?
#
loop_
_entity_poly.entity_id
_entity_poly.type
_entity_poly.pdbx_seq_one_letter_code
_entity_poly.pdbx_strand_id
1 'polypeptide(L)'
;MLCYLSIKYFHAFLDTLRLPDRKFPERFESDVERPGLIAHFYIARLYGKVITSNSSEKLENLKLSLQFYAWVVNYSEINPEAAQCVDKELEICVEMVELLPKSMDRYLSS
;
A
#
# COMPACT_ATOMS: atom_id res chain seq x y z
N MET A 1 18.38 -1.37 2.55
CA MET A 1 18.33 -2.79 2.96
C MET A 1 17.19 -3.09 3.94
N LEU A 2 16.99 -2.31 5.02
CA LEU A 2 15.93 -2.57 6.01
C LEU A 2 14.49 -2.42 5.48
N CYS A 3 14.21 -1.42 4.64
CA CYS A 3 12.85 -1.21 4.09
C CYS A 3 12.39 -2.40 3.24
N TYR A 4 13.22 -2.86 2.30
CA TYR A 4 12.89 -4.02 1.46
C TYR A 4 12.72 -5.32 2.27
N LEU A 5 13.46 -5.48 3.37
CA LEU A 5 13.29 -6.63 4.26
C LEU A 5 11.94 -6.57 5.00
N SER A 6 11.55 -5.41 5.52
CA SER A 6 10.22 -5.22 6.13
C SER A 6 9.10 -5.43 5.13
N ILE A 7 9.23 -4.89 3.91
CA ILE A 7 8.28 -5.09 2.81
C ILE A 7 8.11 -6.57 2.51
N LYS A 8 9.22 -7.34 2.44
CA LYS A 8 9.18 -8.80 2.24
C LYS A 8 8.35 -9.51 3.32
N TYR A 9 8.50 -9.14 4.59
CA TYR A 9 7.73 -9.77 5.67
C TYR A 9 6.24 -9.40 5.65
N PHE A 10 5.91 -8.14 5.33
CA PHE A 10 4.51 -7.76 5.13
C PHE A 10 3.88 -8.49 3.95
N HIS A 11 4.62 -8.68 2.85
CA HIS A 11 4.15 -9.51 1.74
C HIS A 11 3.91 -10.96 2.15
N ALA A 12 4.83 -11.56 2.90
CA ALA A 12 4.66 -12.92 3.40
C ALA A 12 3.42 -13.06 4.29
N PHE A 13 3.13 -12.04 5.12
CA PHE A 13 1.89 -11.98 5.88
C PHE A 13 0.66 -11.86 4.98
N LEU A 14 0.66 -10.95 4.00
CA LEU A 14 -0.45 -10.82 3.05
C LEU A 14 -0.68 -12.09 2.23
N ASP A 15 0.38 -12.84 1.90
CA ASP A 15 0.27 -14.12 1.21
C ASP A 15 -0.52 -15.16 2.02
N THR A 16 -0.53 -15.07 3.36
CA THR A 16 -1.36 -15.95 4.19
C THR A 16 -2.85 -15.60 4.14
N LEU A 17 -3.19 -14.40 3.67
CA LEU A 17 -4.58 -13.93 3.52
C LEU A 17 -5.15 -14.19 2.12
N ARG A 18 -4.34 -14.74 1.22
CA ARG A 18 -4.77 -15.06 -0.15
C ARG A 18 -5.53 -16.37 -0.19
N LEU A 19 -6.51 -16.42 -1.09
CA LEU A 19 -7.19 -17.65 -1.47
C LEU A 19 -6.22 -18.59 -2.21
N PRO A 20 -6.57 -19.89 -2.37
CA PRO A 20 -5.74 -20.87 -3.08
C PRO A 20 -5.37 -20.46 -4.52
N ASP A 21 -6.16 -19.60 -5.15
CA ASP A 21 -5.91 -19.04 -6.49
C ASP A 21 -4.95 -17.83 -6.49
N ARG A 22 -4.35 -17.52 -5.33
CA ARG A 22 -3.47 -16.37 -5.06
C ARG A 22 -4.12 -15.00 -5.20
N LYS A 23 -5.45 -14.92 -5.22
CA LYS A 23 -6.16 -13.64 -5.14
C LYS A 23 -6.50 -13.32 -3.70
N PHE A 24 -6.67 -12.03 -3.41
CA PHE A 24 -7.31 -11.64 -2.16
C PHE A 24 -8.81 -11.95 -2.25
N PRO A 25 -9.45 -12.40 -1.16
CA PRO A 25 -10.90 -12.48 -1.09
C PRO A 25 -11.51 -11.08 -1.27
N GLU A 26 -12.78 -11.02 -1.68
CA GLU A 26 -13.52 -9.75 -1.81
C GLU A 26 -13.58 -8.99 -0.48
N ARG A 27 -13.63 -9.73 0.63
CA ARG A 27 -13.54 -9.22 1.99
C ARG A 27 -12.66 -10.14 2.84
N PHE A 28 -11.77 -9.55 3.62
CA PHE A 28 -11.01 -10.27 4.63
C PHE A 28 -11.90 -10.70 5.80
N GLU A 29 -11.52 -11.78 6.47
CA GLU A 29 -12.17 -12.18 7.72
C GLU A 29 -11.97 -11.08 8.79
N SER A 30 -12.95 -10.88 9.66
CA SER A 30 -12.99 -9.73 10.59
C SER A 30 -11.78 -9.63 11.52
N ASP A 31 -11.16 -10.77 11.86
CA ASP A 31 -9.99 -10.87 12.73
C ASP A 31 -8.69 -10.43 12.03
N VAL A 32 -8.62 -10.60 10.71
CA VAL A 32 -7.44 -10.28 9.88
C VAL A 32 -7.66 -9.07 8.96
N GLU A 33 -8.86 -8.51 8.89
CA GLU A 33 -9.21 -7.37 8.06
C GLU A 33 -8.38 -6.13 8.39
N ARG A 34 -8.36 -5.71 9.66
CA ARG A 34 -7.54 -4.58 10.11
C ARG A 34 -6.03 -4.84 9.93
N PRO A 35 -5.45 -5.97 10.37
CA PRO A 35 -4.07 -6.32 10.08
C PRO A 35 -3.71 -6.31 8.57
N GLY A 36 -4.60 -6.80 7.71
CA GLY A 36 -4.44 -6.82 6.26
C GLY A 36 -4.35 -5.43 5.65
N LEU A 37 -5.26 -4.52 6.05
CA LEU A 37 -5.24 -3.13 5.60
C LEU A 37 -3.99 -2.39 6.06
N ILE A 38 -3.61 -2.59 7.33
CA ILE A 38 -2.40 -2.00 7.91
C ILE A 38 -1.14 -2.49 7.21
N ALA A 39 -1.08 -3.77 6.83
CA ALA A 39 0.06 -4.30 6.08
C ALA A 39 0.21 -3.62 4.71
N HIS A 40 -0.89 -3.44 3.95
CA HIS A 40 -0.86 -2.69 2.69
C HIS A 40 -0.39 -1.24 2.90
N PHE A 41 -0.92 -0.55 3.91
CA PHE A 41 -0.51 0.81 4.27
C PHE A 41 0.99 0.92 4.60
N TYR A 42 1.52 -0.01 5.42
CA TYR A 42 2.94 0.02 5.77
C TYR A 42 3.84 -0.30 4.57
N ILE A 43 3.45 -1.24 3.70
CA ILE A 43 4.17 -1.48 2.44
C ILE A 43 4.23 -0.17 1.62
N ALA A 44 3.09 0.52 1.47
CA ALA A 44 3.02 1.78 0.76
C ALA A 44 4.00 2.83 1.33
N ARG A 45 4.00 3.02 2.66
CA ARG A 45 4.91 3.94 3.36
C ARG A 45 6.37 3.56 3.20
N LEU A 46 6.68 2.26 3.27
CA LEU A 46 8.06 1.78 3.19
C LEU A 46 8.64 2.03 1.81
N TYR A 47 7.87 1.79 0.74
CA TYR A 47 8.28 2.14 -0.62
C TYR A 47 8.58 3.64 -0.78
N GLY A 48 7.74 4.50 -0.21
CA GLY A 48 7.98 5.96 -0.22
C GLY A 48 9.22 6.39 0.59
N LYS A 49 9.70 5.56 1.53
CA LYS A 49 10.89 5.82 2.36
C LYS A 49 12.18 5.18 1.81
N VAL A 50 12.11 4.40 0.74
CA VAL A 50 13.32 3.81 0.15
C VAL A 50 14.22 4.93 -0.39
N ILE A 51 15.40 5.06 0.22
CA ILE A 51 16.45 5.96 -0.26
C ILE A 51 17.25 5.20 -1.32
N THR A 52 17.16 5.65 -2.57
CA THR A 52 17.96 5.16 -3.70
C THR A 52 18.54 6.35 -4.48
N SER A 53 19.75 6.19 -5.00
CA SER A 53 20.42 7.16 -5.88
C SER A 53 19.96 7.05 -7.34
N ASN A 54 19.25 5.97 -7.70
CA ASN A 54 18.73 5.76 -9.04
C ASN A 54 17.32 6.37 -9.17
N SER A 55 17.18 7.37 -10.06
CA SER A 55 15.89 8.04 -10.31
C SER A 55 14.81 7.10 -10.84
N SER A 56 15.17 6.12 -11.66
CA SER A 56 14.24 5.11 -12.18
C SER A 56 13.73 4.19 -11.08
N GLU A 57 14.62 3.73 -10.19
CA GLU A 57 14.22 2.90 -9.04
C GLU A 57 13.35 3.71 -8.06
N LYS A 58 13.65 4.99 -7.87
CA LYS A 58 12.81 5.88 -7.07
C LYS A 58 11.41 6.00 -7.64
N LEU A 59 11.29 6.18 -8.96
CA LEU A 59 9.99 6.25 -9.63
C LEU A 59 9.21 4.93 -9.52
N GLU A 60 9.86 3.79 -9.72
CA GLU A 60 9.26 2.46 -9.51
C GLU A 60 8.73 2.30 -8.07
N ASN A 61 9.53 2.68 -7.07
CA ASN A 61 9.10 2.64 -5.67
C ASN A 61 7.90 3.56 -5.41
N LEU A 62 7.86 4.76 -5.98
CA LEU A 62 6.70 5.66 -5.85
C LEU A 62 5.44 5.10 -6.54
N LYS A 63 5.58 4.45 -7.69
CA LYS A 63 4.46 3.75 -8.36
C LYS A 63 3.92 2.62 -7.50
N LEU A 64 4.80 1.80 -6.91
CA LEU A 64 4.40 0.73 -5.99
C LEU A 64 3.71 1.32 -4.75
N SER A 65 4.29 2.36 -4.15
CA SER A 65 3.68 3.09 -3.04
C SER A 65 2.24 3.53 -3.35
N LEU A 66 2.03 4.15 -4.51
CA LEU A 66 0.71 4.57 -4.98
C LEU A 66 -0.24 3.39 -5.15
N GLN A 67 0.21 2.28 -5.75
CA GLN A 67 -0.63 1.09 -5.94
C GLN A 67 -1.15 0.53 -4.61
N PHE A 68 -0.30 0.45 -3.58
CA PHE A 68 -0.71 -0.02 -2.25
C PHE A 68 -1.66 0.95 -1.54
N TYR A 69 -1.43 2.26 -1.64
CA TYR A 69 -2.37 3.23 -1.11
C TYR A 69 -3.73 3.16 -1.80
N ALA A 70 -3.76 3.12 -3.14
CA ALA A 70 -4.98 3.02 -3.91
C ALA A 70 -5.74 1.71 -3.62
N TRP A 71 -5.04 0.61 -3.38
CA TRP A 71 -5.66 -0.64 -2.99
C TRP A 71 -6.46 -0.52 -1.70
N VAL A 72 -5.89 0.15 -0.67
CA VAL A 72 -6.58 0.38 0.61
C VAL A 72 -7.81 1.26 0.42
N VAL A 73 -7.69 2.35 -0.35
CA VAL A 73 -8.83 3.24 -0.65
C VAL A 73 -9.95 2.47 -1.34
N ASN A 74 -9.64 1.75 -2.42
CA ASN A 74 -10.63 0.97 -3.17
C ASN A 74 -11.30 -0.11 -2.30
N TYR A 75 -10.53 -0.79 -1.44
CA TYR A 75 -11.08 -1.80 -0.54
C TYR A 75 -12.04 -1.16 0.48
N SER A 76 -11.68 0.00 1.03
CA SER A 76 -12.52 0.75 1.97
C SER A 76 -13.78 1.34 1.34
N GLU A 77 -13.75 1.71 0.05
CA GLU A 77 -14.95 2.14 -0.68
C GLU A 77 -15.96 0.99 -0.87
N ILE A 78 -15.46 -0.22 -1.14
CA ILE A 78 -16.30 -1.42 -1.29
C ILE A 78 -16.80 -1.92 0.08
N ASN A 79 -15.97 -1.79 1.13
CA ASN A 79 -16.25 -2.27 2.48
C ASN A 79 -16.14 -1.14 3.52
N PRO A 80 -17.16 -0.25 3.66
CA PRO A 80 -17.10 0.90 4.56
C PRO A 80 -16.93 0.54 6.05
N GLU A 81 -17.40 -0.63 6.47
CA GLU A 81 -17.21 -1.12 7.84
C GLU A 81 -15.73 -1.36 8.16
N ALA A 82 -14.97 -1.85 7.17
CA ALA A 82 -13.55 -2.10 7.32
C ALA A 82 -12.73 -0.80 7.45
N ALA A 83 -13.21 0.27 6.80
CA ALA A 83 -12.61 1.60 6.87
C ALA A 83 -12.55 2.12 8.32
N GLN A 84 -13.60 1.90 9.11
CA GLN A 84 -13.69 2.35 10.50
C GLN A 84 -12.56 1.80 11.38
N CYS A 85 -12.02 0.64 11.05
CA CYS A 85 -10.90 0.04 11.78
C CYS A 85 -9.54 0.70 11.51
N VAL A 86 -9.43 1.48 10.43
CA VAL A 86 -8.19 2.08 9.92
C VAL A 86 -8.39 3.54 9.46
N ASP A 87 -9.36 4.26 10.01
CA ASP A 87 -9.74 5.61 9.54
C ASP A 87 -8.55 6.56 9.39
N LYS A 88 -7.63 6.56 10.36
CA LYS A 88 -6.44 7.44 10.33
C LYS A 88 -5.47 7.07 9.22
N GLU A 89 -5.27 5.78 9.00
CA GLU A 89 -4.42 5.29 7.91
C GLU A 89 -5.07 5.54 6.56
N LEU A 90 -6.40 5.38 6.46
CA LEU A 90 -7.17 5.62 5.24
C LEU A 90 -7.12 7.10 4.82
N GLU A 91 -7.24 8.04 5.76
CA GLU A 91 -7.08 9.48 5.49
C GLU A 91 -5.74 9.77 4.79
N ILE A 92 -4.67 9.17 5.31
CA ILE A 92 -3.32 9.28 4.72
C ILE A 92 -3.28 8.58 3.34
N CYS A 93 -3.93 7.43 3.17
CA CYS A 93 -3.98 6.75 1.88
C CYS A 93 -4.64 7.64 0.81
N VAL A 94 -5.77 8.27 1.13
CA VAL A 94 -6.49 9.17 0.23
C VAL A 94 -5.62 10.37 -0.14
N GLU A 95 -5.00 11.03 0.84
CA GLU A 95 -4.10 12.15 0.60
C GLU A 95 -2.93 11.74 -0.31
N MET A 96 -2.30 10.59 -0.04
CA MET A 96 -1.15 10.11 -0.80
C MET A 96 -1.51 9.70 -2.23
N VAL A 97 -2.71 9.17 -2.48
CA VAL A 97 -3.20 8.86 -3.83
C VAL A 97 -3.30 10.13 -4.69
N GLU A 98 -3.65 11.27 -4.10
CA GLU A 98 -3.71 12.55 -4.82
C GLU A 98 -2.34 13.23 -4.97
N LEU A 99 -1.46 13.10 -3.98
CA LEU A 99 -0.16 13.79 -3.94
C LEU A 99 0.93 13.08 -4.74
N LEU A 100 0.99 11.75 -4.70
CA LEU A 100 2.06 10.98 -5.34
C LEU A 100 2.12 11.16 -6.86
N PRO A 101 1.01 11.11 -7.63
CA PRO A 101 1.03 11.35 -9.07
C PRO A 101 1.65 12.70 -9.43
N LYS A 102 1.22 13.77 -8.77
CA LYS A 102 1.75 15.14 -8.96
C LYS A 102 3.25 15.21 -8.68
N SER A 103 3.72 14.44 -7.70
CA SER A 103 5.14 14.36 -7.38
C SER A 103 5.93 13.59 -8.43
N MET A 104 5.36 12.50 -8.97
CA MET A 104 5.96 11.67 -10.01
C MET A 104 6.08 12.37 -11.36
N ASP A 105 5.11 13.22 -11.73
CA ASP A 105 5.16 14.03 -12.95
C ASP A 105 6.44 14.89 -13.02
N ARG A 106 6.92 15.37 -11.87
CA ARG A 106 8.18 16.13 -11.78
C ARG A 106 9.41 15.30 -12.16
N TYR A 107 9.41 13.99 -11.87
CA TYR A 107 10.49 13.08 -12.23
C TYR A 107 10.42 12.63 -13.69
N LEU A 108 9.23 12.63 -14.30
CA LEU A 108 9.03 12.31 -15.71
C LEU A 108 9.32 13.50 -16.64
N SER A 109 9.28 14.73 -16.11
CA SER A 109 9.49 15.97 -16.86
C SER A 109 10.95 16.48 -16.85
N SER A 110 11.88 15.72 -16.25
CA SER A 110 13.32 16.05 -16.15
C SER A 110 14.16 15.10 -17.00
#